data_AF-A0A699RVT6-F1
#
_entry.id   AF-A0A699RVT6-F1
#
_cell.length_a   1.000
_cell.length_b   1.000
_cell.length_c   1.000
_cell.angle_alpha   90.00
_cell.angle_beta   90.00
_cell.angle_gamma   90.00
#
_symmetry.space_group_name_H-M   'P 1'
#
loop_
_entity.id
_entity.type
_entity.pdbx_description
1 polymer ?
#
loop_
_entity_poly.entity_id
_entity_poly.type
_entity_poly.pdbx_seq_one_letter_code
_entity_poly.pdbx_strand_id
1 'polypeptide(L)' 'NPNRNVNLVAARAEGNVPRNNGNQIRCYNCRGLGHFARNCTVKPRRRDAAYLQTQLLIAQKEEAGI' A
#
# COMPACT_ATOMS: atom_id res chain seq x y z
N ASN A 1 -5.59 24.42 15.01
CA ASN A 1 -4.69 23.66 15.89
C ASN A 1 -5.26 22.25 16.11
N PRO A 2 -4.90 21.23 15.31
CA PRO A 2 -5.44 19.90 15.51
C PRO A 2 -4.50 19.10 16.40
N ASN A 3 -4.58 19.32 17.70
CA ASN A 3 -4.07 18.37 18.68
C ASN A 3 -5.20 17.99 19.62
N ARG A 4 -5.95 16.96 19.24
CA ARG A 4 -6.82 16.25 20.18
C ARG A 4 -6.40 14.78 20.13
N ASN A 5 -5.38 14.47 20.91
CA ASN A 5 -5.17 13.11 21.38
C ASN A 5 -6.47 12.68 22.09
N VAL A 6 -7.12 11.64 21.59
CA VAL A 6 -8.12 10.91 22.35
C VAL A 6 -7.72 9.46 22.25
N ASN A 7 -7.02 9.03 23.28
CA ASN A 7 -6.77 7.63 23.57
C ASN A 7 -8.14 6.99 23.90
N LEU A 8 -8.80 6.38 22.91
CA LEU A 8 -10.01 5.59 23.13
C LEU A 8 -9.66 4.10 22.97
N VAL A 9 -9.64 3.45 24.11
CA VAL A 9 -9.34 2.05 24.35
C VAL A 9 -10.34 1.12 23.64
N ALA A 10 -9.77 0.11 22.96
CA ALA A 10 -10.29 -1.23 22.64
C ALA A 10 -11.70 -1.38 22.02
N ALA A 11 -11.72 -1.52 20.69
CA ALA A 11 -12.70 -2.38 20.01
C ALA A 11 -11.94 -3.60 19.43
N ARG A 12 -12.23 -4.78 19.97
CA ARG A 12 -11.71 -6.07 19.51
C ARG A 12 -12.13 -6.30 18.05
N ALA A 13 -11.23 -6.04 17.11
CA ALA A 13 -11.34 -6.52 15.74
C ALA A 13 -10.52 -7.81 15.61
N GLU A 14 -11.01 -8.89 16.24
CA GLU A 14 -10.55 -10.26 15.99
C GLU A 14 -11.10 -10.70 14.61
N GLY A 15 -10.68 -10.01 13.55
CA GLY A 15 -11.02 -10.38 12.18
C GLY A 15 -9.97 -11.34 11.67
N ASN A 16 -10.29 -12.64 11.58
CA ASN A 16 -9.60 -13.67 10.78
C ASN A 16 -8.15 -13.34 10.40
N VAL A 17 -7.27 -13.12 11.38
CA VAL A 17 -5.86 -12.87 11.09
C VAL A 17 -5.28 -14.21 10.69
N PRO A 18 -4.75 -14.39 9.46
CA PRO A 18 -4.04 -15.60 9.14
C PRO A 18 -2.94 -15.72 10.19
N ARG A 19 -2.91 -16.85 10.91
CA ARG A 19 -1.84 -17.19 11.86
C ARG A 19 -0.54 -17.35 11.06
N ASN A 20 0.04 -16.23 10.63
CA ASN A 20 1.32 -16.17 9.95
C ASN A 20 2.37 -15.94 11.02
N ASN A 21 2.97 -17.05 11.43
CA ASN A 21 4.05 -17.11 12.39
C ASN A 21 5.19 -16.15 11.95
N GLY A 22 5.42 -15.07 12.70
CA GLY A 22 6.64 -14.27 12.68
C GLY A 22 6.91 -13.37 11.47
N ASN A 23 6.35 -13.64 10.29
CA ASN A 23 6.59 -12.82 9.10
C ASN A 23 5.45 -11.83 8.89
N GLN A 24 5.51 -10.71 9.60
CA GLN A 24 4.55 -9.61 9.49
C GLN A 24 4.32 -9.25 8.01
N ILE A 25 3.11 -9.48 7.51
CA ILE A 25 2.77 -9.26 6.09
C ILE A 25 3.14 -7.82 5.74
N ARG A 26 4.08 -7.63 4.81
CA ARG A 26 4.58 -6.32 4.41
C ARG A 26 3.76 -5.76 3.26
N CYS A 27 3.21 -4.57 3.46
CA CYS A 27 2.55 -3.81 2.42
C CYS A 27 3.59 -3.08 1.56
N TYR A 28 3.70 -3.42 0.29
CA TYR A 28 4.63 -2.77 -0.64
C TYR A 28 4.23 -1.34 -1.01
N ASN A 29 2.94 -0.98 -0.88
CA ASN A 29 2.45 0.36 -1.20
C ASN A 29 2.90 1.42 -0.18
N CYS A 30 2.78 1.11 1.11
CA CYS A 30 3.07 2.05 2.20
C CYS A 30 4.27 1.65 3.08
N ARG A 31 4.86 0.46 2.85
CA ARG A 31 5.89 -0.16 3.72
C ARG A 31 5.39 -0.51 5.13
N GLY A 32 4.08 -0.42 5.37
CA GLY A 32 3.43 -0.84 6.61
C GLY A 32 3.36 -2.36 6.75
N LEU A 33 3.03 -2.81 7.96
CA LEU A 33 2.99 -4.24 8.30
C LEU A 33 1.57 -4.64 8.72
N GLY A 34 1.27 -5.95 8.65
CA GLY A 34 -0.02 -6.51 9.10
C GLY A 34 -1.16 -6.47 8.08
N HIS A 35 -0.92 -6.05 6.84
CA HIS A 35 -1.94 -6.04 5.78
C HIS A 35 -1.34 -6.25 4.38
N PHE A 36 -2.13 -6.83 3.48
CA PHE A 36 -1.78 -6.93 2.07
C PHE A 36 -1.86 -5.57 1.37
N ALA A 37 -1.05 -5.37 0.33
CA ALA A 37 -1.09 -4.16 -0.49
C ALA A 37 -2.50 -3.83 -1.05
N ARG A 38 -3.29 -4.86 -1.40
CA ARG A 38 -4.70 -4.72 -1.84
C ARG A 38 -5.66 -4.16 -0.79
N ASN A 39 -5.32 -4.32 0.50
CA ASN A 39 -6.10 -3.83 1.64
C ASN A 39 -5.50 -2.54 2.22
N CYS A 40 -4.53 -1.92 1.53
CA CYS A 40 -3.88 -0.72 2.03
C CYS A 40 -4.82 0.47 1.89
N THR A 41 -5.16 1.09 3.03
CA THR A 41 -5.98 2.31 3.09
C THR A 41 -5.17 3.59 2.93
N VAL A 42 -3.83 3.49 2.99
CA VAL A 42 -2.93 4.61 2.72
C VAL A 42 -3.00 4.94 1.24
N LYS A 43 -3.16 6.23 0.93
CA LYS A 43 -3.17 6.73 -0.45
C LYS A 43 -1.93 6.21 -1.19
N PRO A 44 -2.08 5.55 -2.36
CA PRO A 44 -0.95 5.12 -3.17
C PRO A 44 0.01 6.27 -3.41
N ARG A 45 1.32 5.98 -3.45
CA ARG A 45 2.32 7.02 -3.72
C ARG A 45 1.97 7.70 -5.04
N ARG A 46 2.05 9.04 -5.05
CA ARG A 46 2.01 9.81 -6.30
C ARG A 46 3.12 9.27 -7.19
N ARG A 47 2.78 8.90 -8.42
CA ARG A 47 3.75 8.52 -9.45
C ARG A 47 4.53 9.78 -9.83
N ASP A 48 5.85 9.69 -9.82
CA ASP A 48 6.69 10.78 -10.28
C ASP A 48 6.77 10.82 -11.82
N ALA A 49 7.36 11.88 -12.36
CA ALA A 49 7.51 12.05 -13.81
C ALA A 49 8.34 10.92 -14.45
N ALA A 50 9.34 10.39 -13.75
CA ALA A 50 10.20 9.33 -14.25
C ALA A 50 9.44 8.00 -14.41
N TYR A 51 8.58 7.66 -13.46
CA TYR A 51 7.69 6.52 -13.54
C TYR A 51 6.72 6.66 -14.71
N LEU A 52 6.08 7.83 -14.86
CA LEU A 52 5.16 8.07 -15.96
C LEU A 52 5.86 8.00 -17.32
N GLN A 53 7.06 8.58 -17.43
CA GLN A 53 7.88 8.53 -18.64
C GLN A 53 8.21 7.08 -19.02
N THR A 54 8.58 6.26 -18.04
CA THR A 54 8.89 4.84 -18.26
C THR A 54 7.65 4.07 -18.73
N GLN A 55 6.49 4.30 -18.11
CA GLN A 55 5.24 3.64 -18.52
C GLN A 55 4.83 4.00 -19.95
N LEU A 56 5.01 5.26 -20.35
CA LEU A 56 4.74 5.69 -21.73
C LEU A 56 5.67 5.01 -22.73
N LEU A 57 6.97 4.91 -22.41
CA LEU A 57 7.94 4.24 -23.26
C LEU A 57 7.65 2.74 -23.41
N ILE A 58 7.17 2.08 -22.35
CA ILE A 58 6.76 0.67 -22.40
C ILE A 58 5.54 0.52 -23.31
N ALA A 59 4.50 1.33 -23.10
CA ALA A 59 3.29 1.28 -23.93
C ALA A 59 3.62 1.52 -25.42
N GLN A 60 4.48 2.49 -25.73
CA GLN A 60 4.92 2.73 -27.11
C GLN A 60 5.64 1.54 -27.74
N LYS A 61 6.38 0.76 -26.94
CA LYS A 61 7.08 -0.44 -27.42
C LYS A 61 6.14 -1.63 -27.61
N GLU A 62 5.16 -1.79 -26.72
CA GLU A 62 4.10 -2.82 -26.85
C GLU A 62 3.22 -2.56 -28.08
N GLU A 63 2.83 -1.30 -28.32
CA GLU A 63 2.07 -0.89 -29.52
C GLU A 63 2.89 -1.02 -30.81
N ALA A 64 4.21 -0.84 -30.73
CA ALA A 64 5.10 -1.02 -31.88
C ALA A 64 5.30 -2.50 -32.26
N GLY A 65 4.75 -3.46 -31.50
CA GLY A 65 4.70 -4.87 -31.88
C GLY A 65 6.08 -5.50 -32.14
N ILE A 66 7.06 -5.22 -31.28
CA ILE A 66 8.38 -5.88 -31.28
C ILE A 66 8.38 -7.00 -30.24
#